data_AF-A0A353S8P2-F1
#
_entry.id   AF-A0A353S8P2-F1
#
_cell.length_a   1.000
_cell.length_b   1.000
_cell.length_c   1.000
_cell.angle_alpha   90.00
_cell.angle_beta   90.00
_cell.angle_gamma   90.00
#
_symmetry.space_group_name_H-M   'P 1'
#
loop_
_entity.id
_entity.type
_entity.pdbx_description
1 polymer ?
#
loop_
_entity_poly.entity_id
_entity_poly.type
_entity_poly.pdbx_seq_one_letter_code
_entity_poly.pdbx_strand_id
1 'polypeptide(L)'
;MRACASGIAGACPAAISLPRLQKSAFTFLIPQKSATLRPMDIEEELFANYEAHEAALRAYGFAENGGALVYGTPLPAPDLKLVVSYDGSFRGRVFDTAMGEEYSNFRRPGATGFSAEVLQMFTDALTDIRTKCCRNLFFRSAQMRRLCVFIRESFGSGPEFLWKKLPVFAAFRRKESGKWFALAGAVPRSKVDHDASSDEKIEVLNIKIEKTRLAGLLAHKGIYEAYHMNKKSWVSVILDGTVGDEEIQALLKEAYGSVQK
;
A
#
# COMPACT_ATOMS: atom_id res chain seq x y z
N MET A 1 -49.66 -50.74 -49.73
CA MET A 1 -48.83 -51.78 -50.42
C MET A 1 -47.56 -51.10 -50.96
N ARG A 2 -46.58 -51.86 -51.49
CA ARG A 2 -45.44 -51.34 -52.30
C ARG A 2 -45.98 -50.90 -53.69
N ALA A 3 -45.30 -50.21 -54.61
CA ALA A 3 -43.96 -49.58 -54.74
C ALA A 3 -44.16 -48.24 -55.55
N CYS A 4 -43.23 -47.49 -56.16
CA CYS A 4 -41.78 -47.49 -56.47
C CYS A 4 -41.25 -46.03 -56.24
N ALA A 5 -39.98 -45.62 -56.29
CA ALA A 5 -38.71 -46.07 -56.91
C ALA A 5 -38.48 -45.65 -58.38
N SER A 6 -37.92 -44.45 -58.60
CA SER A 6 -36.82 -44.13 -59.55
C SER A 6 -36.63 -42.60 -59.66
N GLY A 7 -35.48 -42.16 -60.18
CA GLY A 7 -35.18 -40.75 -60.49
C GLY A 7 -34.11 -40.66 -61.59
N ILE A 8 -33.83 -39.45 -62.08
CA ILE A 8 -32.73 -39.13 -63.02
C ILE A 8 -32.35 -37.65 -62.82
N ALA A 9 -31.10 -37.29 -63.13
CA ALA A 9 -30.53 -35.96 -62.91
C ALA A 9 -30.75 -34.99 -64.09
N GLY A 10 -30.62 -33.68 -63.85
CA GLY A 10 -30.62 -32.66 -64.91
C GLY A 10 -30.28 -31.25 -64.44
N ALA A 11 -29.32 -30.63 -65.14
CA ALA A 11 -29.02 -29.18 -65.22
C ALA A 11 -28.87 -28.34 -63.92
N CYS A 12 -27.63 -27.88 -63.68
CA CYS A 12 -27.36 -26.60 -63.01
C CYS A 12 -27.56 -25.45 -64.02
N PRO A 13 -27.95 -24.24 -63.59
CA PRO A 13 -27.03 -23.11 -63.82
C PRO A 13 -27.04 -22.00 -62.75
N ALA A 14 -26.11 -21.06 -62.93
CA ALA A 14 -26.16 -19.66 -62.48
C ALA A 14 -26.16 -19.38 -60.96
N ALA A 15 -24.94 -19.21 -60.45
CA ALA A 15 -24.59 -18.56 -59.20
C ALA A 15 -25.35 -17.26 -58.87
N ILE A 16 -25.69 -17.10 -57.59
CA ILE A 16 -25.77 -15.79 -56.91
C ILE A 16 -24.74 -15.79 -55.79
N SER A 17 -23.83 -14.82 -55.80
CA SER A 17 -22.72 -14.71 -54.85
C SER A 17 -23.12 -13.99 -53.57
N LEU A 18 -23.33 -14.74 -52.48
CA LEU A 18 -23.35 -14.16 -51.13
C LEU A 18 -21.91 -13.74 -50.74
N PRO A 19 -21.67 -12.49 -50.34
CA PRO A 19 -20.33 -12.01 -50.01
C PRO A 19 -19.80 -12.70 -48.74
N ARG A 20 -18.55 -13.16 -48.78
CA ARG A 20 -17.85 -13.64 -47.58
C ARG A 20 -17.68 -12.49 -46.60
N LEU A 21 -18.45 -12.48 -45.52
CA LEU A 21 -18.11 -11.71 -44.32
C LEU A 21 -16.72 -12.13 -43.84
N GLN A 22 -15.75 -11.24 -44.00
CA GLN A 22 -14.39 -11.46 -43.53
C GLN A 22 -14.41 -11.62 -42.01
N LYS A 23 -13.90 -12.75 -41.51
CA LYS A 23 -13.52 -12.88 -40.09
C LYS A 23 -12.27 -12.04 -39.85
N SER A 24 -12.46 -10.72 -39.80
CA SER A 24 -11.41 -9.81 -39.34
C SER A 24 -11.02 -10.22 -37.93
N ALA A 25 -9.73 -10.44 -37.70
CA ALA A 25 -9.24 -10.80 -36.39
C ALA A 25 -9.38 -9.58 -35.47
N PHE A 26 -10.38 -9.62 -34.59
CA PHE A 26 -10.43 -8.74 -33.43
C PHE A 26 -9.31 -9.17 -32.47
N THR A 27 -8.09 -8.79 -32.81
CA THR A 27 -6.98 -8.71 -31.86
C THR A 27 -7.47 -7.84 -30.72
N PHE A 28 -7.70 -8.45 -29.56
CA PHE A 28 -8.06 -7.71 -28.37
C PHE A 28 -6.91 -6.76 -28.06
N LEU A 29 -7.12 -5.47 -28.37
CA LEU A 29 -6.15 -4.44 -28.05
C LEU A 29 -6.20 -4.27 -26.52
N ILE A 30 -5.41 -5.08 -25.81
CA ILE A 30 -5.18 -4.90 -24.39
C ILE A 30 -4.73 -3.44 -24.24
N PRO A 31 -5.49 -2.58 -23.54
CA PRO A 31 -5.07 -1.22 -23.36
C PRO A 31 -3.84 -1.26 -22.47
N GLN A 32 -2.67 -1.10 -23.09
CA GLN A 32 -1.40 -0.80 -22.43
C GLN A 32 -1.53 0.59 -21.80
N LYS A 33 -2.32 0.67 -20.73
CA LYS A 33 -2.25 1.73 -19.74
C LYS A 33 -0.91 1.59 -19.04
N SER A 34 0.13 2.05 -19.74
CA SER A 34 1.32 2.61 -19.11
C SER A 34 0.86 3.80 -18.29
N ALA A 35 0.30 3.50 -17.11
CA ALA A 35 0.33 4.44 -16.02
C ALA A 35 1.82 4.65 -15.74
N THR A 36 2.33 5.78 -16.20
CA THR A 36 3.65 6.27 -15.82
C THR A 36 3.61 6.59 -14.33
N LEU A 37 3.72 5.54 -13.53
CA LEU A 37 4.15 5.59 -12.14
C LEU A 37 5.41 6.44 -12.14
N ARG A 38 5.27 7.71 -11.74
CA ARG A 38 6.40 8.58 -11.44
C ARG A 38 7.28 7.78 -10.48
N PRO A 39 8.60 7.66 -10.72
CA PRO A 39 9.50 7.09 -9.74
C PRO A 39 9.20 7.74 -8.39
N MET A 40 8.75 6.93 -7.44
CA MET A 40 8.36 7.41 -6.11
C MET A 40 9.63 7.95 -5.47
N ASP A 41 9.59 9.16 -4.91
CA ASP A 41 10.85 9.76 -4.47
C ASP A 41 11.42 8.96 -3.29
N ILE A 42 12.75 8.86 -3.20
CA ILE A 42 13.42 7.97 -2.23
C ILE A 42 12.99 8.38 -0.81
N GLU A 43 12.88 9.69 -0.56
CA GLU A 43 12.34 10.29 0.64
C GLU A 43 10.85 9.98 0.89
N GLU A 44 10.00 10.03 -0.15
CA GLU A 44 8.58 9.69 -0.02
C GLU A 44 8.39 8.23 0.43
N GLU A 45 9.18 7.29 -0.09
CA GLU A 45 9.13 5.89 0.34
C GLU A 45 9.71 5.70 1.75
N LEU A 46 10.90 6.26 2.02
CA LEU A 46 11.62 6.03 3.26
C LEU A 46 10.88 6.58 4.49
N PHE A 47 10.20 7.71 4.33
CA PHE A 47 9.45 8.39 5.40
C PHE A 47 7.92 8.17 5.33
N ALA A 48 7.40 7.35 4.40
CA ALA A 48 5.97 7.17 4.12
C ALA A 48 5.05 6.94 5.35
N ASN A 49 5.59 6.29 6.39
CA ASN A 49 4.92 5.91 7.64
C ASN A 49 5.59 6.53 8.88
N TYR A 50 6.31 7.65 8.73
CA TYR A 50 7.10 8.28 9.79
C TYR A 50 6.71 9.74 10.01
N GLU A 51 6.64 10.16 11.27
CA GLU A 51 6.33 11.53 11.69
C GLU A 51 7.58 12.14 12.32
N ALA A 52 8.10 13.21 11.72
CA ALA A 52 9.28 13.90 12.25
C ALA A 52 8.95 14.64 13.54
N HIS A 53 9.88 14.65 14.49
CA HIS A 53 9.79 15.43 15.71
C HIS A 53 10.81 16.57 15.65
N GLU A 54 10.36 17.81 15.45
CA GLU A 54 11.25 18.97 15.23
C GLU A 54 12.33 19.14 16.30
N ALA A 55 11.98 18.96 17.58
CA ALA A 55 12.97 19.07 18.66
C ALA A 55 14.06 17.98 18.58
N ALA A 56 13.74 16.81 17.99
CA ALA A 56 14.73 15.77 17.73
C ALA A 56 15.58 16.08 16.49
N LEU A 57 14.99 16.63 15.42
CA LEU A 57 15.76 17.15 14.27
C LEU A 57 16.77 18.22 14.71
N ARG A 58 16.31 19.19 15.53
CA ARG A 58 17.16 20.27 16.07
C ARG A 58 18.28 19.70 16.97
N ALA A 59 17.97 18.73 17.82
CA ALA A 59 18.97 18.03 18.65
C ALA A 59 19.94 17.15 17.85
N TYR A 60 19.54 16.65 16.68
CA TYR A 60 20.39 15.91 15.73
C TYR A 60 21.35 16.83 14.95
N GLY A 61 21.04 18.13 14.85
CA GLY A 61 21.88 19.14 14.20
C GLY A 61 21.22 19.89 13.03
N PHE A 62 19.91 19.76 12.81
CA PHE A 62 19.21 20.61 11.85
C PHE A 62 19.09 22.05 12.38
N ALA A 63 19.47 23.03 11.57
CA ALA A 63 19.35 24.46 11.86
C ALA A 63 18.30 25.14 10.97
N GLU A 64 17.68 26.23 11.42
CA GLU A 64 16.71 26.97 10.60
C GLU A 64 17.41 27.74 9.46
N ASN A 65 16.88 27.62 8.24
CA ASN A 65 17.29 28.40 7.08
C ASN A 65 16.10 28.58 6.12
N GLY A 66 15.72 29.83 5.83
CA GLY A 66 14.69 30.15 4.83
C GLY A 66 13.27 29.62 5.14
N GLY A 67 12.97 29.31 6.40
CA GLY A 67 11.69 28.71 6.81
C GLY A 67 11.67 27.17 6.81
N ALA A 68 12.77 26.51 6.45
CA ALA A 68 12.97 25.07 6.60
C ALA A 68 14.03 24.76 7.66
N LEU A 69 13.98 23.56 8.22
CA LEU A 69 15.09 22.98 8.98
C LEU A 69 16.08 22.34 7.99
N VAL A 70 17.36 22.65 8.09
CA VAL A 70 18.40 22.17 7.17
C VAL A 70 19.57 21.55 7.94
N TYR A 71 20.00 20.38 7.51
CA TYR A 71 21.16 19.64 8.00
C TYR A 71 22.15 19.37 6.86
N GLY A 72 23.44 19.37 7.16
CA GLY A 72 24.50 19.07 6.20
C GLY A 72 25.57 18.17 6.81
N THR A 73 25.97 17.13 6.08
CA THR A 73 27.02 16.17 6.50
C THR A 73 27.88 15.77 5.30
N PRO A 74 29.19 15.55 5.46
CA PRO A 74 29.95 14.79 4.47
C PRO A 74 29.36 13.38 4.32
N LEU A 75 29.50 12.79 3.13
CA LEU A 75 29.23 11.37 2.90
C LEU A 75 30.54 10.54 3.04
N PRO A 76 30.46 9.21 3.15
CA PRO A 76 31.62 8.30 3.11
C PRO A 76 32.34 8.20 1.74
N ALA A 77 32.40 9.28 0.98
CA ALA A 77 33.05 9.37 -0.33
C ALA A 77 33.83 10.69 -0.46
N PRO A 78 34.95 10.73 -1.21
CA PRO A 78 35.67 11.97 -1.49
C PRO A 78 34.75 13.03 -2.10
N ASP A 79 34.92 14.27 -1.66
CA ASP A 79 34.26 15.47 -2.19
C ASP A 79 32.72 15.42 -2.27
N LEU A 80 32.03 14.53 -1.56
CA LEU A 80 30.57 14.49 -1.51
C LEU A 80 30.02 14.91 -0.14
N LYS A 81 29.02 15.81 -0.16
CA LYS A 81 28.20 16.15 1.01
C LYS A 81 26.72 15.90 0.73
N LEU A 82 26.00 15.43 1.75
CA LEU A 82 24.54 15.40 1.77
C LEU A 82 24.02 16.66 2.47
N VAL A 83 23.03 17.31 1.88
CA VAL A 83 22.22 18.36 2.49
C VAL A 83 20.77 17.86 2.55
N VAL A 84 20.16 17.85 3.73
CA VAL A 84 18.75 17.47 3.94
C VAL A 84 17.98 18.68 4.43
N SER A 85 16.88 19.01 3.76
CA SER A 85 15.91 20.01 4.21
C SER A 85 14.62 19.33 4.70
N TYR A 86 14.00 19.91 5.72
CA TYR A 86 12.69 19.54 6.25
C TYR A 86 11.78 20.77 6.36
N ASP A 87 10.63 20.73 5.68
CA ASP A 87 9.61 21.79 5.61
C ASP A 87 8.20 21.29 5.97
N GLY A 88 8.14 20.12 6.62
CA GLY A 88 6.96 19.24 6.65
C GLY A 88 7.19 17.97 5.84
N SER A 89 7.94 18.07 4.74
CA SER A 89 8.47 16.96 3.95
C SER A 89 10.00 16.87 4.06
N PHE A 90 10.60 15.68 3.88
CA PHE A 90 12.06 15.55 3.76
C PHE A 90 12.50 15.65 2.30
N ARG A 91 13.60 16.36 2.05
CA ARG A 91 14.28 16.38 0.74
C ARG A 91 15.79 16.39 0.93
N GLY A 92 16.47 15.37 0.41
CA GLY A 92 17.92 15.24 0.40
C GLY A 92 18.52 15.62 -0.95
N ARG A 93 19.71 16.21 -0.94
CA ARG A 93 20.51 16.50 -2.14
C ARG A 93 21.98 16.22 -1.87
N VAL A 94 22.65 15.56 -2.81
CA VAL A 94 24.09 15.31 -2.74
C VAL A 94 24.80 16.34 -3.60
N PHE A 95 25.86 16.95 -3.07
CA PHE A 95 26.66 17.95 -3.77
C PHE A 95 28.11 17.50 -3.84
N ASP A 96 28.72 17.73 -5.00
CA ASP A 96 30.15 17.71 -5.20
C ASP A 96 30.76 18.99 -4.61
N THR A 97 31.77 18.87 -3.73
CA THR A 97 32.41 20.01 -3.05
C THR A 97 33.63 20.54 -3.79
N ALA A 98 34.17 19.81 -4.77
CA ALA A 98 35.25 20.28 -5.64
C ALA A 98 34.70 21.13 -6.80
N MET A 99 33.57 20.71 -7.37
CA MET A 99 32.88 21.41 -8.46
C MET A 99 31.81 22.39 -7.97
N GLY A 100 31.21 22.14 -6.80
CA GLY A 100 30.10 22.93 -6.25
C GLY A 100 28.72 22.56 -6.81
N GLU A 101 28.62 21.50 -7.62
CA GLU A 101 27.42 21.09 -8.35
C GLU A 101 26.59 20.02 -7.62
N GLU A 102 25.32 19.83 -8.01
CA GLU A 102 24.44 18.80 -7.44
C GLU A 102 24.63 17.45 -8.14
N TYR A 103 25.18 16.46 -7.41
CA TYR A 103 25.34 15.09 -7.89
C TYR A 103 23.99 14.35 -7.85
N SER A 104 23.22 14.42 -8.94
CA SER A 104 21.90 13.80 -9.07
C SER A 104 21.90 12.38 -9.65
N ASN A 105 23.05 11.89 -10.14
CA ASN A 105 23.17 10.63 -10.90
C ASN A 105 22.64 9.38 -10.18
N PHE A 106 22.67 9.37 -8.84
CA PHE A 106 22.21 8.26 -7.99
C PHE A 106 20.69 8.06 -8.02
N ARG A 107 19.90 9.07 -8.39
CA ARG A 107 18.43 8.99 -8.49
C ARG A 107 17.92 8.29 -9.75
N ARG A 108 18.82 7.87 -10.67
CA ARG A 108 18.41 7.20 -11.92
C ARG A 108 18.04 5.74 -11.67
N PRO A 109 16.88 5.24 -12.16
CA PRO A 109 16.55 3.83 -12.08
C PRO A 109 17.64 2.96 -12.73
N GLY A 110 18.11 1.93 -12.01
CA GLY A 110 19.22 1.09 -12.48
C GLY A 110 20.61 1.74 -12.34
N ALA A 111 20.80 2.65 -11.38
CA ALA A 111 22.12 3.13 -10.98
C ALA A 111 23.10 1.96 -10.69
N THR A 112 24.35 2.11 -11.10
CA THR A 112 25.42 1.10 -10.96
C THR A 112 26.77 1.74 -10.62
N GLY A 113 27.71 0.93 -10.09
CA GLY A 113 29.00 1.40 -9.59
C GLY A 113 28.85 2.52 -8.56
N PHE A 114 29.70 3.54 -8.65
CA PHE A 114 29.67 4.72 -7.77
C PHE A 114 28.28 5.36 -7.62
N SER A 115 27.44 5.37 -8.66
CA SER A 115 26.09 5.93 -8.56
C SER A 115 25.13 5.08 -7.68
N ALA A 116 25.38 3.78 -7.54
CA ALA A 116 24.68 2.92 -6.59
C ALA A 116 25.27 3.01 -5.17
N GLU A 117 26.59 3.22 -5.05
CA GLU A 117 27.26 3.45 -3.76
C GLU A 117 26.76 4.75 -3.12
N VAL A 118 26.64 5.84 -3.89
CA VAL A 118 26.05 7.11 -3.41
C VAL A 118 24.56 6.95 -3.05
N LEU A 119 23.79 6.15 -3.79
CA LEU A 119 22.40 5.83 -3.43
C LEU A 119 22.31 5.10 -2.08
N GLN A 120 23.23 4.17 -1.81
CA GLN A 120 23.32 3.47 -0.52
C GLN A 120 23.67 4.46 0.61
N MET A 121 24.75 5.23 0.47
CA MET A 121 25.17 6.26 1.45
C MET A 121 24.05 7.27 1.76
N PHE A 122 23.33 7.72 0.73
CA PHE A 122 22.17 8.60 0.84
C PHE A 122 21.03 7.97 1.65
N THR A 123 20.69 6.72 1.33
CA THR A 123 19.60 5.97 1.99
C THR A 123 19.94 5.64 3.46
N ASP A 124 21.20 5.36 3.75
CA ASP A 124 21.68 5.09 5.11
C ASP A 124 21.66 6.37 5.98
N ALA A 125 22.15 7.50 5.46
CA ALA A 125 22.12 8.77 6.18
C ALA A 125 20.68 9.25 6.46
N LEU A 126 19.77 9.14 5.48
CA LEU A 126 18.35 9.42 5.73
C LEU A 126 17.70 8.39 6.67
N THR A 127 18.16 7.14 6.67
CA THR A 127 17.70 6.12 7.63
C THR A 127 18.13 6.44 9.06
N ASP A 128 19.33 6.97 9.27
CA ASP A 128 19.81 7.40 10.58
C ASP A 128 19.04 8.63 11.11
N ILE A 129 18.77 9.61 10.25
CA ILE A 129 17.85 10.73 10.55
C ILE A 129 16.48 10.17 10.95
N ARG A 130 15.94 9.21 10.19
CA ARG A 130 14.63 8.60 10.46
C ARG A 130 14.58 7.83 11.79
N THR A 131 15.60 7.07 12.16
CA THR A 131 15.60 6.29 13.41
C THR A 131 15.78 7.15 14.66
N LYS A 132 16.50 8.28 14.55
CA LYS A 132 16.75 9.19 15.68
C LYS A 132 15.73 10.32 15.81
N CYS A 133 15.17 10.81 14.69
CA CYS A 133 14.35 12.02 14.66
C CYS A 133 12.86 11.79 14.39
N CYS A 134 12.47 10.60 13.94
CA CYS A 134 11.10 10.33 13.48
C CYS A 134 10.42 9.19 14.25
N ARG A 135 9.17 9.41 14.64
CA ARG A 135 8.29 8.38 15.20
C ARG A 135 7.74 7.52 14.06
N ASN A 136 7.97 6.21 14.10
CA ASN A 136 7.23 5.28 13.24
C ASN A 136 5.74 5.31 13.65
N LEU A 137 4.88 5.73 12.72
CA LEU A 137 3.43 5.79 12.93
C LEU A 137 2.74 4.45 12.77
N PHE A 138 3.45 3.46 12.22
CA PHE A 138 2.98 2.15 11.75
C PHE A 138 1.97 2.19 10.59
N PHE A 139 1.10 3.20 10.58
CA PHE A 139 -0.02 3.37 9.67
C PHE A 139 -0.20 4.84 9.28
N ARG A 140 -0.69 5.09 8.07
CA ARG A 140 -0.76 6.42 7.44
C ARG A 140 -2.05 7.16 7.79
N SER A 141 -3.18 6.46 7.85
CA SER A 141 -4.48 7.09 8.11
C SER A 141 -4.58 7.60 9.55
N ALA A 142 -5.26 8.73 9.74
CA ALA A 142 -5.57 9.24 11.07
C ALA A 142 -6.48 8.27 11.86
N GLN A 143 -7.38 7.57 11.16
CA GLN A 143 -8.30 6.60 11.76
C GLN A 143 -7.55 5.37 12.31
N MET A 144 -6.67 4.73 11.53
CA MET A 144 -5.88 3.59 12.02
C MET A 144 -5.03 3.98 13.23
N ARG A 145 -4.43 5.17 13.24
CA ARG A 145 -3.64 5.66 14.38
C ARG A 145 -4.48 5.83 15.65
N ARG A 146 -5.68 6.42 15.56
CA ARG A 146 -6.61 6.53 16.72
C ARG A 146 -7.06 5.14 17.20
N LEU A 147 -7.35 4.22 16.30
CA LEU A 147 -7.72 2.84 16.64
C LEU A 147 -6.56 2.06 17.29
N CYS A 148 -5.31 2.28 16.88
CA CYS A 148 -4.13 1.70 17.53
C CYS A 148 -3.94 2.21 18.96
N VAL A 149 -4.16 3.51 19.19
CA VAL A 149 -4.16 4.14 20.53
C VAL A 149 -5.25 3.51 21.40
N PHE A 150 -6.49 3.42 20.89
CA PHE A 150 -7.61 2.77 21.56
C PHE A 150 -7.34 1.29 21.90
N ILE A 151 -6.77 0.50 20.97
CA ILE A 151 -6.42 -0.91 21.18
C ILE A 151 -5.37 -1.07 22.29
N ARG A 152 -4.36 -0.19 22.29
CA ARG A 152 -3.32 -0.16 23.32
C ARG A 152 -3.88 0.15 24.70
N GLU A 153 -4.76 1.14 24.80
CA GLU A 153 -5.31 1.61 26.08
C GLU A 153 -6.44 0.73 26.62
N SER A 154 -7.29 0.19 25.76
CA SER A 154 -8.41 -0.69 26.17
C SER A 154 -7.99 -2.13 26.43
N PHE A 155 -6.97 -2.64 25.72
CA PHE A 155 -6.62 -4.07 25.70
C PHE A 155 -5.15 -4.35 26.02
N GLY A 156 -4.34 -3.32 26.34
CA GLY A 156 -2.91 -3.46 26.58
C GLY A 156 -2.11 -4.06 25.41
N SER A 157 -2.69 -4.06 24.20
CA SER A 157 -2.20 -4.80 23.04
C SER A 157 -1.54 -3.87 22.02
N GLY A 158 -0.44 -4.32 21.38
CA GLY A 158 0.29 -3.53 20.38
C GLY A 158 0.27 -4.19 19.00
N PRO A 159 0.67 -3.46 17.93
CA PRO A 159 0.80 -4.01 16.59
C PRO A 159 2.03 -4.94 16.49
N GLU A 160 1.84 -6.19 16.06
CA GLU A 160 2.92 -7.17 15.88
C GLU A 160 3.19 -7.47 14.41
N PHE A 161 4.38 -7.10 13.92
CA PHE A 161 4.80 -7.24 12.53
C PHE A 161 5.40 -8.63 12.26
N LEU A 162 4.54 -9.65 12.21
CA LEU A 162 4.95 -11.06 12.19
C LEU A 162 5.57 -11.52 10.84
N TRP A 163 5.43 -10.74 9.76
CA TRP A 163 5.80 -11.15 8.41
C TRP A 163 6.96 -10.33 7.82
N LYS A 164 8.18 -10.87 7.85
CA LYS A 164 9.37 -10.24 7.22
C LYS A 164 9.20 -9.89 5.74
N LYS A 165 8.34 -10.61 5.00
CA LYS A 165 8.03 -10.36 3.58
C LYS A 165 6.81 -9.46 3.35
N LEU A 166 6.04 -9.15 4.40
CA LEU A 166 4.86 -8.28 4.36
C LEU A 166 4.86 -7.36 5.60
N PRO A 167 5.86 -6.46 5.74
CA PRO A 167 5.95 -5.54 6.88
C PRO A 167 4.82 -4.50 6.94
N VAL A 168 3.95 -4.48 5.92
CA VAL A 168 2.73 -3.66 5.87
C VAL A 168 1.56 -4.23 6.68
N PHE A 169 1.70 -5.42 7.27
CA PHE A 169 0.67 -6.04 8.11
C PHE A 169 1.12 -6.20 9.57
N ALA A 170 0.25 -5.81 10.50
CA ALA A 170 0.43 -6.01 11.94
C ALA A 170 -0.76 -6.74 12.57
N ALA A 171 -0.49 -7.83 13.26
CA ALA A 171 -1.50 -8.55 14.04
C ALA A 171 -1.71 -7.88 15.41
N PHE A 172 -2.95 -7.87 15.90
CA PHE A 172 -3.27 -7.54 17.29
C PHE A 172 -3.81 -8.80 17.97
N ARG A 173 -3.12 -9.22 19.04
CA ARG A 173 -3.45 -10.44 19.79
C ARG A 173 -3.74 -10.16 21.25
N ARG A 174 -4.65 -10.95 21.83
CA ARG A 174 -4.83 -11.01 23.28
C ARG A 174 -3.59 -11.65 23.91
N LYS A 175 -3.02 -11.02 24.94
CA LYS A 175 -1.74 -11.45 25.55
C LYS A 175 -1.85 -12.81 26.23
N GLU A 176 -2.98 -13.08 26.88
CA GLU A 176 -3.18 -14.26 27.74
C GLU A 176 -3.48 -15.54 26.94
N SER A 177 -4.14 -15.43 25.78
CA SER A 177 -4.46 -16.56 24.90
C SER A 177 -3.58 -16.64 23.65
N GLY A 178 -2.79 -15.60 23.37
CA GLY A 178 -1.98 -15.45 22.16
C GLY A 178 -2.77 -15.24 20.86
N LYS A 179 -4.12 -15.26 20.91
CA LYS A 179 -5.00 -15.31 19.74
C LYS A 179 -5.29 -13.94 19.17
N TRP A 180 -5.31 -13.85 17.83
CA TRP A 180 -5.55 -12.61 17.11
C TRP A 180 -7.05 -12.24 17.13
N PHE A 181 -7.34 -10.97 17.41
CA PHE A 181 -8.68 -10.39 17.33
C PHE A 181 -8.82 -9.35 16.22
N ALA A 182 -7.71 -8.72 15.83
CA ALA A 182 -7.64 -7.85 14.66
C ALA A 182 -6.32 -8.02 13.89
N LEU A 183 -6.31 -7.63 12.61
CA LEU A 183 -5.15 -7.61 11.73
C LEU A 183 -5.24 -6.36 10.84
N ALA A 184 -4.29 -5.45 11.01
CA ALA A 184 -4.20 -4.18 10.28
C ALA A 184 -3.21 -4.27 9.11
N GLY A 185 -3.46 -3.57 8.01
CA GLY A 185 -2.45 -3.39 6.97
C GLY A 185 -2.93 -2.71 5.67
N ALA A 186 -1.98 -2.28 4.84
CA ALA A 186 -2.28 -1.56 3.59
C ALA A 186 -2.47 -2.52 2.39
N VAL A 187 -3.54 -2.31 1.60
CA VAL A 187 -3.92 -3.15 0.45
C VAL A 187 -4.44 -2.32 -0.74
N PRO A 188 -4.33 -2.80 -1.99
CA PRO A 188 -5.02 -2.18 -3.13
C PRO A 188 -6.54 -2.34 -3.00
N ARG A 189 -7.31 -1.27 -3.22
CA ARG A 189 -8.76 -1.21 -2.94
C ARG A 189 -9.56 -2.30 -3.65
N SER A 190 -9.21 -2.68 -4.88
CA SER A 190 -9.89 -3.74 -5.65
C SER A 190 -9.88 -5.12 -4.97
N LYS A 191 -8.98 -5.34 -4.00
CA LYS A 191 -8.85 -6.61 -3.26
C LYS A 191 -9.86 -6.79 -2.14
N VAL A 192 -10.58 -5.72 -1.78
CA VAL A 192 -11.57 -5.68 -0.70
C VAL A 192 -12.92 -5.19 -1.23
N ASP A 193 -12.88 -4.09 -1.99
CA ASP A 193 -14.01 -3.39 -2.60
C ASP A 193 -14.00 -3.72 -4.10
N HIS A 194 -14.67 -4.81 -4.50
CA HIS A 194 -14.58 -5.34 -5.87
C HIS A 194 -15.27 -4.45 -6.92
N ASP A 195 -16.15 -3.55 -6.51
CA ASP A 195 -16.80 -2.55 -7.37
C ASP A 195 -15.99 -1.23 -7.47
N ALA A 196 -14.80 -1.16 -6.86
CA ALA A 196 -13.98 0.05 -6.83
C ALA A 196 -13.42 0.42 -8.23
N SER A 197 -13.64 1.68 -8.61
CA SER A 197 -13.14 2.26 -9.87
C SER A 197 -11.65 2.63 -9.85
N SER A 198 -10.99 2.51 -8.70
CA SER A 198 -9.58 2.83 -8.46
C SER A 198 -8.92 1.75 -7.62
N ASP A 199 -7.67 1.40 -7.93
CA ASP A 199 -6.86 0.43 -7.15
C ASP A 199 -5.86 1.13 -6.22
N GLU A 200 -6.30 2.24 -5.61
CA GLU A 200 -5.55 2.99 -4.60
C GLU A 200 -5.16 2.10 -3.39
N LYS A 201 -4.05 2.44 -2.72
CA LYS A 201 -3.65 1.74 -1.48
C LYS A 201 -4.43 2.31 -0.29
N ILE A 202 -5.40 1.54 0.20
CA ILE A 202 -6.21 1.82 1.40
C ILE A 202 -5.66 1.09 2.63
N GLU A 203 -6.04 1.53 3.83
CA GLU A 203 -5.75 0.80 5.07
C GLU A 203 -6.92 -0.08 5.51
N VAL A 204 -6.64 -1.38 5.46
CA VAL A 204 -7.34 -2.56 6.00
C VAL A 204 -7.37 -2.67 7.52
N LEU A 205 -8.53 -2.74 8.19
CA LEU A 205 -8.63 -3.39 9.50
C LEU A 205 -9.52 -4.63 9.43
N ASN A 206 -8.89 -5.81 9.43
CA ASN A 206 -9.59 -7.08 9.57
C ASN A 206 -9.96 -7.28 11.04
N ILE A 207 -11.24 -7.53 11.33
CA ILE A 207 -11.74 -7.73 12.70
C ILE A 207 -12.41 -9.10 12.80
N LYS A 208 -12.12 -9.84 13.87
CA LYS A 208 -12.78 -11.13 14.16
C LYS A 208 -14.20 -10.89 14.67
N ILE A 209 -15.17 -11.62 14.12
CA ILE A 209 -16.59 -11.47 14.48
C ILE A 209 -17.25 -12.80 14.78
N GLU A 210 -18.38 -12.75 15.50
CA GLU A 210 -19.28 -13.90 15.60
C GLU A 210 -20.07 -14.11 14.31
N LYS A 211 -20.28 -15.38 13.95
CA LYS A 211 -20.85 -15.78 12.65
C LYS A 211 -22.23 -15.19 12.38
N THR A 212 -23.01 -14.96 13.44
CA THR A 212 -24.35 -14.37 13.40
C THR A 212 -24.35 -12.88 13.05
N ARG A 213 -23.26 -12.15 13.29
CA ARG A 213 -23.13 -10.72 12.92
C ARG A 213 -22.85 -10.52 11.43
N LEU A 214 -22.23 -11.51 10.76
CA LEU A 214 -21.66 -11.38 9.41
C LEU A 214 -22.62 -10.74 8.40
N ALA A 215 -23.84 -11.27 8.25
CA ALA A 215 -24.80 -10.78 7.25
C ALA A 215 -25.24 -9.33 7.49
N GLY A 216 -25.38 -8.91 8.75
CA GLY A 216 -25.72 -7.52 9.09
C GLY A 216 -24.55 -6.56 8.90
N LEU A 217 -23.31 -7.02 9.11
CA LEU A 217 -22.10 -6.22 8.90
C LEU A 217 -21.77 -6.05 7.42
N LEU A 218 -21.90 -7.09 6.59
CA LEU A 218 -21.71 -6.99 5.14
C LEU A 218 -22.77 -6.14 4.41
N ALA A 219 -23.86 -5.77 5.09
CA ALA A 219 -24.83 -4.79 4.59
C ALA A 219 -24.42 -3.33 4.86
N HIS A 220 -23.38 -3.10 5.67
CA HIS A 220 -22.90 -1.76 5.99
C HIS A 220 -21.75 -1.34 5.07
N LYS A 221 -21.91 -0.20 4.38
CA LYS A 221 -20.89 0.33 3.47
C LYS A 221 -19.58 0.57 4.23
N GLY A 222 -18.44 0.16 3.66
CA GLY A 222 -17.15 0.24 4.33
C GLY A 222 -16.74 -1.06 5.04
N ILE A 223 -17.66 -2.02 5.21
CA ILE A 223 -17.39 -3.36 5.76
C ILE A 223 -17.60 -4.43 4.68
N TYR A 224 -16.59 -5.27 4.47
CA TYR A 224 -16.49 -6.22 3.36
C TYR A 224 -16.10 -7.63 3.84
N GLU A 225 -16.19 -8.62 2.94
CA GLU A 225 -15.70 -9.96 3.22
C GLU A 225 -14.20 -9.95 3.58
N ALA A 226 -13.79 -10.81 4.50
CA ALA A 226 -12.43 -10.77 5.04
C ALA A 226 -11.34 -11.05 3.99
N TYR A 227 -10.45 -10.08 3.81
CA TYR A 227 -9.23 -10.21 3.03
C TYR A 227 -8.20 -11.07 3.76
N HIS A 228 -7.70 -12.13 3.10
CA HIS A 228 -6.76 -13.15 3.63
C HIS A 228 -7.17 -13.91 4.91
N MET A 229 -8.28 -13.57 5.57
CA MET A 229 -8.78 -14.22 6.78
C MET A 229 -10.03 -15.08 6.50
N ASN A 230 -10.51 -15.83 7.49
CA ASN A 230 -11.68 -16.68 7.31
C ASN A 230 -12.97 -15.84 7.20
N LYS A 231 -13.47 -15.69 5.97
CA LYS A 231 -14.70 -14.94 5.61
C LYS A 231 -15.96 -15.29 6.42
N LYS A 232 -16.00 -16.42 7.13
CA LYS A 232 -17.13 -16.80 7.99
C LYS A 232 -17.06 -16.27 9.43
N SER A 233 -15.92 -15.75 9.87
CA SER A 233 -15.71 -15.28 11.26
C SER A 233 -14.79 -14.05 11.36
N TRP A 234 -14.61 -13.34 10.24
CA TRP A 234 -13.85 -12.10 10.12
C TRP A 234 -14.56 -11.21 9.09
N VAL A 235 -14.35 -9.90 9.17
CA VAL A 235 -14.69 -8.91 8.14
C VAL A 235 -13.52 -7.97 7.93
N SER A 236 -13.47 -7.29 6.78
CA SER A 236 -12.50 -6.22 6.48
C SER A 236 -13.20 -4.87 6.53
N VAL A 237 -12.76 -3.97 7.41
CA VAL A 237 -13.23 -2.58 7.47
C VAL A 237 -12.24 -1.68 6.75
N ILE A 238 -12.71 -0.87 5.80
CA ILE A 238 -11.90 0.16 5.13
C ILE A 238 -11.80 1.39 6.03
N LEU A 239 -10.58 1.85 6.32
CA LEU A 239 -10.34 3.01 7.17
C LEU A 239 -10.22 4.33 6.39
N ASP A 240 -11.22 4.59 5.55
CA ASP A 240 -11.41 5.87 4.84
C ASP A 240 -12.40 6.81 5.56
N GLY A 241 -12.82 6.45 6.79
CA GLY A 241 -13.80 7.19 7.57
C GLY A 241 -15.27 6.90 7.23
N THR A 242 -15.56 6.01 6.27
CA THR A 242 -16.95 5.59 5.97
C THR A 242 -17.61 4.93 7.18
N VAL A 243 -16.87 4.12 7.94
CA VAL A 243 -17.31 3.54 9.23
C VAL A 243 -16.73 4.36 10.37
N GLY A 244 -17.56 4.75 11.34
CA GLY A 244 -17.16 5.61 12.45
C GLY A 244 -16.27 4.90 13.47
N ASP A 245 -15.32 5.64 14.06
CA ASP A 245 -14.39 5.11 15.06
C ASP A 245 -15.10 4.37 16.20
N GLU A 246 -16.23 4.87 16.70
CA GLU A 246 -16.98 4.25 17.81
C GLU A 246 -17.55 2.86 17.46
N GLU A 247 -18.03 2.68 16.23
CA GLU A 247 -18.53 1.39 15.75
C GLU A 247 -17.37 0.39 15.60
N ILE A 248 -16.25 0.83 15.04
CA ILE A 248 -15.04 0.01 14.92
C ILE A 248 -14.51 -0.37 16.32
N GLN A 249 -14.55 0.55 17.29
CA GLN A 249 -14.21 0.28 18.68
C GLN A 249 -15.16 -0.73 19.33
N ALA A 250 -16.47 -0.70 19.01
CA ALA A 250 -17.43 -1.70 19.49
C ALA A 250 -17.12 -3.09 18.92
N LEU A 251 -16.87 -3.19 17.60
CA LEU A 251 -16.45 -4.44 16.94
C LEU A 251 -15.14 -4.98 17.52
N LEU A 252 -14.18 -4.11 17.84
CA LEU A 252 -12.92 -4.50 18.49
C LEU A 252 -13.13 -5.02 19.92
N LYS A 253 -14.07 -4.45 20.70
CA LYS A 253 -14.45 -4.97 22.04
C LYS A 253 -15.09 -6.35 21.93
N GLU A 254 -16.02 -6.56 21.00
CA GLU A 254 -16.62 -7.87 20.69
C GLU A 254 -15.52 -8.89 20.29
N ALA A 255 -14.64 -8.50 19.37
CA ALA A 255 -13.54 -9.32 18.87
C ALA A 255 -12.60 -9.77 20.00
N TYR A 256 -12.20 -8.84 20.88
CA TYR A 256 -11.33 -9.11 22.02
C TYR A 256 -11.98 -10.05 23.05
N GLY A 257 -13.28 -9.89 23.30
CA GLY A 257 -14.08 -10.82 24.11
C GLY A 257 -14.10 -12.24 23.53
N SER A 258 -14.24 -12.37 22.20
CA SER A 258 -14.30 -13.68 21.52
C SER A 258 -12.99 -14.50 21.57
N VAL A 259 -11.87 -13.93 22.01
CA VAL A 259 -10.55 -14.59 22.08
C VAL A 259 -10.06 -14.84 23.51
N GLN A 260 -10.97 -14.87 24.48
CA GLN A 260 -10.61 -15.08 25.88
C GLN A 260 -10.07 -16.48 26.20
N LYS A 261 -10.59 -17.52 25.54
CA LYS A 261 -10.14 -18.92 25.64
C LYS A 261 -8.98 -19.21 24.70
#